data_AF-A0A530M122-F1
#
_entry.id   AF-A0A530M122-F1
#
_cell.length_a   1.000
_cell.length_b   1.000
_cell.length_c   1.000
_cell.angle_alpha   90.00
_cell.angle_beta   90.00
_cell.angle_gamma   90.00
#
_symmetry.space_group_name_H-M   'P 1'
#
loop_
_entity.id
_entity.type
_entity.pdbx_description
1 polymer ?
#
loop_
_entity_poly.entity_id
_entity_poly.type
_entity_poly.pdbx_seq_one_letter_code
_entity_poly.pdbx_strand_id
1 'polypeptide(L)'
;TGSSAAFNLAFLAMFDPGDRVAIAAPGYPAYRNIMAALGIEVVEIELNGDAYLHAEHLKAAHREKKLKGVLFASPANPTGAVIP
;
A
#
# COMPACT_ATOMS: atom_id res chain seq x y z
N THR A 1 -7.15 9.08 19.85
CA THR A 1 -7.24 8.41 18.53
C THR A 1 -6.00 8.78 17.73
N GLY A 2 -5.51 7.89 16.87
CA GLY A 2 -4.27 8.10 16.11
C GLY A 2 -4.38 7.57 14.68
N SER A 3 -3.25 7.38 14.02
CA SER A 3 -3.16 6.94 12.62
C SER A 3 -4.00 5.68 12.31
N SER A 4 -4.10 4.73 13.24
CA SER A 4 -4.92 3.51 13.04
C SER A 4 -6.39 3.80 12.77
N ALA A 5 -6.99 4.78 13.46
CA ALA A 5 -8.37 5.17 13.20
C ALA A 5 -8.50 5.88 11.84
N ALA A 6 -7.50 6.68 11.46
CA ALA A 6 -7.45 7.35 10.17
C ALA A 6 -7.31 6.34 9.01
N PHE A 7 -6.51 5.28 9.16
CA PHE A 7 -6.40 4.22 8.15
C PHE A 7 -7.72 3.50 7.92
N ASN A 8 -8.43 3.12 8.99
CA ASN A 8 -9.75 2.51 8.86
C ASN A 8 -10.71 3.41 8.08
N LEU A 9 -10.81 4.69 8.45
CA LEU A 9 -11.68 5.64 7.77
C LEU A 9 -11.28 5.87 6.32
N ALA A 10 -9.98 6.04 6.05
CA ALA A 10 -9.48 6.26 4.70
C ALA A 10 -9.75 5.06 3.79
N PHE A 11 -9.53 3.83 4.27
CA PHE A 11 -9.72 2.63 3.45
C PHE A 11 -11.21 2.38 3.18
N LEU A 12 -12.07 2.55 4.20
CA LEU A 12 -13.52 2.46 4.03
C LEU A 12 -14.10 3.52 3.09
N ALA A 13 -13.48 4.72 3.03
CA ALA A 13 -13.94 5.80 2.16
C ALA A 13 -13.48 5.65 0.71
N MET A 14 -12.36 4.96 0.47
CA MET A 14 -11.68 4.95 -0.83
C MET A 14 -11.84 3.63 -1.60
N PHE A 15 -12.17 2.53 -0.92
CA PHE A 15 -12.12 1.18 -1.48
C PHE A 15 -13.32 0.34 -1.06
N ASP A 16 -13.70 -0.58 -1.95
CA ASP A 16 -14.69 -1.62 -1.71
C ASP A 16 -14.02 -3.00 -1.55
N PRO A 17 -14.69 -4.00 -0.94
CA PRO A 17 -14.19 -5.37 -0.92
C PRO A 17 -13.89 -5.89 -2.34
N GLY A 18 -12.72 -6.48 -2.52
CA GLY A 18 -12.20 -6.95 -3.81
C GLY A 18 -11.40 -5.91 -4.61
N ASP A 19 -11.39 -4.63 -4.18
CA ASP A 19 -10.48 -3.64 -4.77
C ASP A 19 -9.01 -4.01 -4.50
N ARG A 20 -8.15 -3.65 -5.45
CA ARG A 20 -6.71 -3.96 -5.40
C ARG A 20 -5.89 -2.74 -5.04
N VAL A 21 -5.15 -2.82 -3.94
CA VAL A 21 -4.34 -1.71 -3.44
C VAL A 21 -2.88 -2.14 -3.32
N ALA A 22 -2.00 -1.42 -4.00
CA ALA A 22 -0.57 -1.67 -3.94
C ALA A 22 0.07 -1.04 -2.71
N ILE A 23 0.99 -1.76 -2.07
CA ILE A 23 1.85 -1.24 -0.99
C ILE A 23 3.30 -1.65 -1.24
N ALA A 24 4.26 -0.86 -0.75
CA ALA A 24 5.67 -1.23 -0.79
C ALA A 24 6.02 -2.30 0.27
N ALA A 25 6.89 -3.24 -0.09
CA ALA A 25 7.48 -4.24 0.79
C ALA A 25 9.03 -4.12 0.77
N PRO A 26 9.70 -4.11 1.95
CA PRO A 26 9.12 -4.17 3.30
C PRO A 26 8.37 -2.89 3.70
N GLY A 27 7.25 -3.05 4.41
CA GLY A 27 6.37 -1.94 4.81
C GLY A 27 5.67 -2.17 6.15
N TYR A 28 4.94 -1.16 6.64
CA TYR A 28 4.26 -1.23 7.93
C TYR A 28 3.15 -2.30 7.93
N PRO A 29 3.23 -3.35 8.77
CA PRO A 29 2.30 -4.49 8.73
C PRO A 29 0.83 -4.15 8.93
N ALA A 30 0.52 -3.04 9.62
CA ALA A 30 -0.85 -2.68 9.90
C ALA A 30 -1.66 -2.36 8.62
N TYR A 31 -1.01 -1.87 7.56
CA TYR A 31 -1.68 -1.57 6.29
C TYR A 31 -2.33 -2.82 5.72
N ARG A 32 -1.54 -3.89 5.52
CA ARG A 32 -2.05 -5.16 4.98
C ARG A 32 -3.09 -5.81 5.89
N ASN A 33 -2.89 -5.73 7.21
CA ASN A 33 -3.80 -6.38 8.16
C ASN A 33 -5.18 -5.72 8.16
N ILE A 34 -5.22 -4.38 8.14
CA ILE A 34 -6.48 -3.64 8.09
C ILE A 34 -7.17 -3.85 6.73
N MET A 35 -6.43 -3.69 5.63
CA MET A 35 -6.98 -3.88 4.27
C MET A 35 -7.54 -5.30 4.08
N ALA A 36 -6.81 -6.33 4.51
CA ALA A 36 -7.27 -7.71 4.44
C ALA A 36 -8.55 -7.93 5.28
N ALA A 37 -8.63 -7.35 6.47
CA ALA A 37 -9.84 -7.42 7.31
C ALA A 37 -11.05 -6.72 6.67
N LEU A 38 -10.83 -5.71 5.83
CA LEU A 38 -11.86 -5.01 5.05
C LEU A 38 -12.17 -5.70 3.70
N GLY A 39 -11.54 -6.82 3.39
CA GLY A 39 -11.74 -7.54 2.13
C GLY A 39 -11.04 -6.92 0.93
N ILE A 40 -10.09 -6.00 1.14
CA ILE A 40 -9.28 -5.38 0.08
C ILE A 40 -8.14 -6.33 -0.29
N GLU A 41 -7.93 -6.56 -1.59
CA GLU A 41 -6.82 -7.36 -2.12
C GLU A 41 -5.53 -6.53 -2.07
N VAL A 42 -4.63 -6.88 -1.17
CA VAL A 42 -3.35 -6.18 -0.99
C VAL A 42 -2.32 -6.73 -1.96
N VAL A 43 -1.71 -5.83 -2.75
CA VAL A 43 -0.62 -6.17 -3.67
C VAL A 43 0.68 -5.65 -3.08
N GLU A 44 1.46 -6.53 -2.45
CA GLU A 44 2.78 -6.20 -1.93
C GLU A 44 3.79 -6.12 -3.08
N ILE A 45 4.44 -4.97 -3.21
CA ILE A 45 5.46 -4.69 -4.22
C ILE A 45 6.82 -4.74 -3.54
N GLU A 46 7.56 -5.82 -3.81
CA GLU A 46 8.95 -5.96 -3.40
C GLU A 46 9.83 -4.93 -4.11
N LEU A 47 10.55 -4.11 -3.34
CA LEU A 47 11.39 -3.05 -3.89
C LEU A 47 12.73 -3.56 -4.46
N ASN A 48 13.10 -4.82 -4.23
CA ASN A 48 14.29 -5.47 -4.83
C ASN A 48 15.61 -4.67 -4.73
N GLY A 49 15.78 -3.90 -3.65
CA GLY A 49 16.97 -3.07 -3.40
C GLY A 49 16.75 -1.57 -3.65
N ASP A 50 15.64 -1.17 -4.27
CA ASP A 50 15.27 0.23 -4.39
C ASP A 50 14.89 0.82 -3.03
N ALA A 51 15.27 2.08 -2.81
CA ALA A 51 14.99 2.76 -1.55
C ALA A 51 13.49 3.05 -1.36
N TYR A 52 12.75 3.25 -2.45
CA TYR A 52 11.35 3.61 -2.42
C TYR A 52 10.60 3.15 -3.69
N LEU A 53 9.27 3.34 -3.67
CA LEU A 53 8.40 2.88 -4.74
C LEU A 53 8.53 3.76 -6.00
N HIS A 54 8.83 3.15 -7.15
CA HIS A 54 8.88 3.82 -8.44
C HIS A 54 7.62 3.55 -9.29
N ALA A 55 7.37 4.43 -10.26
CA ALA A 55 6.24 4.28 -11.19
C ALA A 55 6.29 2.97 -11.99
N GLU A 56 7.48 2.45 -12.31
CA GLU A 56 7.61 1.19 -13.06
C GLU A 56 7.15 -0.02 -12.27
N HIS A 57 7.36 -0.04 -10.94
CA HIS A 57 6.82 -1.07 -10.08
C HIS A 57 5.28 -1.10 -10.14
N LEU A 58 4.66 0.07 -10.04
CA LEU A 58 3.22 0.21 -10.12
C LEU A 58 2.67 -0.17 -11.48
N LYS A 59 3.35 0.23 -12.57
CA LYS A 59 2.95 -0.13 -13.93
C LYS A 59 3.02 -1.64 -14.16
N ALA A 60 4.03 -2.32 -13.65
CA ALA A 60 4.14 -3.78 -13.74
C ALA A 60 2.95 -4.46 -13.05
N ALA A 61 2.71 -4.15 -11.78
CA ALA A 61 1.59 -4.71 -11.02
C ALA A 61 0.21 -4.37 -11.62
N HIS A 62 0.05 -3.16 -12.16
CA HIS A 62 -1.20 -2.71 -12.79
C HIS A 62 -1.49 -3.42 -14.13
N ARG A 63 -0.45 -3.81 -14.88
CA ARG A 63 -0.61 -4.54 -16.15
C ARG A 63 -1.07 -5.98 -15.94
N GLU A 64 -0.66 -6.62 -14.85
CA GLU A 64 -1.10 -7.98 -14.51
C GLU A 64 -2.60 -8.01 -14.19
N LYS A 65 -3.06 -7.07 -13.37
CA LYS A 65 -4.47 -6.81 -13.09
C LYS A 65 -4.58 -5.36 -12.63
N LYS A 66 -5.71 -4.71 -12.94
CA LYS A 66 -5.90 -3.30 -12.61
C LYS A 66 -5.77 -3.06 -11.09
N LEU A 67 -4.99 -2.06 -10.71
CA LEU A 67 -4.95 -1.52 -9.34
C LEU A 67 -5.99 -0.42 -9.20
N LYS A 68 -6.68 -0.40 -8.06
CA LYS A 68 -7.59 0.67 -7.65
C LYS A 68 -6.86 1.81 -6.94
N GLY A 69 -5.81 1.49 -6.18
CA GLY A 69 -5.04 2.49 -5.44
C GLY A 69 -3.62 2.04 -5.11
N VAL A 70 -2.86 2.98 -4.54
CA VAL A 70 -1.53 2.75 -3.96
C VAL A 70 -1.47 3.43 -2.61
N LEU A 71 -0.85 2.77 -1.63
CA LEU A 71 -0.49 3.36 -0.35
C LEU A 71 1.02 3.27 -0.16
N PHE A 72 1.62 4.41 0.18
CA PHE A 72 3.02 4.54 0.53
C PHE A 72 3.16 5.48 1.73
N ALA A 73 4.26 5.35 2.46
CA ALA A 73 4.60 6.23 3.56
C ALA A 73 5.92 6.95 3.23
N SER A 74 6.02 8.21 3.64
CA SER A 74 7.24 9.01 3.52
C SER A 74 7.36 9.87 4.80
N PRO A 75 8.34 9.60 5.68
CA PRO A 75 9.29 8.50 5.64
C PRO A 75 8.63 7.11 5.75
N ALA A 76 9.16 6.13 5.03
CA ALA A 76 8.66 4.76 5.04
C ALA A 76 9.00 4.05 6.38
N ASN A 77 8.10 3.21 6.86
CA ASN A 77 8.35 2.32 8.00
C ASN A 77 8.53 0.90 7.46
N PRO A 78 9.65 0.19 7.76
CA PRO A 78 10.69 0.54 8.75
C PRO A 78 11.92 1.26 8.20
N THR A 79 12.01 1.46 6.89
CA THR A 79 13.28 1.82 6.22
C THR A 79 13.72 3.27 6.42
N GLY A 80 12.81 4.16 6.82
CA GLY A 80 13.04 5.61 6.91
C GLY A 80 13.17 6.29 5.54
N ALA A 81 13.01 5.58 4.43
CA ALA A 81 13.19 6.13 3.09
C ALA A 81 12.14 7.20 2.78
N VAL A 82 12.57 8.28 2.14
CA VAL A 82 11.72 9.40 1.73
C VAL A 82 11.51 9.32 0.23
N ILE A 83 10.25 9.37 -0.18
CA ILE A 83 9.90 9.52 -1.60
C ILE A 83 10.04 11.01 -1.94
N PRO A 84 10.87 11.38 -2.94
CA PRO A 84 11.08 12.76 -3.36
C PRO A 84 9.89 13.37 -4.12
#